data_AF-A0A081C7E6-F1
#
_entry.id   AF-A0A081C7E6-F1
#
_cell.length_a   1.000
_cell.length_b   1.000
_cell.length_c   1.000
_cell.angle_alpha   90.00
_cell.angle_beta   90.00
_cell.angle_gamma   90.00
#
_symmetry.space_group_name_H-M   'P 1'
#
loop_
_entity.id
_entity.type
_entity.pdbx_description
1 polymer ?
#
loop_
_entity_poly.entity_id
_entity_poly.type
_entity_poly.pdbx_seq_one_letter_code
_entity_poly.pdbx_strand_id
1 'polypeptide(L)' 'MVLLRPYIEQFNEAQQKLKHRWETTKTLWNDPVSREFEKNVMVPLGEQIRNTQRELDRMAQVIEQARRNVR' A
#
# COMPACT_ATOMS: atom_id res chain seq x y z
N MET A 1 -2.83 -12.35 18.66
CA MET A 1 -2.63 -12.28 17.19
C MET A 1 -3.83 -11.57 16.61
N VAL A 2 -3.68 -10.30 16.20
CA VAL A 2 -4.78 -9.53 15.58
C VAL A 2 -5.00 -10.13 14.20
N LEU A 3 -6.22 -10.57 13.86
CA LEU A 3 -6.53 -11.31 12.63
C LEU A 3 -6.07 -10.58 11.35
N LEU A 4 -5.96 -9.25 11.37
CA LEU A 4 -5.59 -8.42 10.22
C LEU A 4 -4.10 -8.15 10.05
N ARG A 5 -3.28 -8.34 11.09
CA ARG A 5 -1.88 -7.88 11.07
C ARG A 5 -1.02 -8.56 9.99
N PRO A 6 -1.12 -9.88 9.76
CA PRO A 6 -0.38 -10.54 8.69
C PRO A 6 -0.75 -10.02 7.29
N TYR A 7 -2.01 -9.63 7.09
CA TYR A 7 -2.48 -9.09 5.81
C TYR A 7 -1.98 -7.66 5.57
N ILE A 8 -1.90 -6.85 6.63
CA ILE A 8 -1.31 -5.50 6.56
C ILE A 8 0.18 -5.60 6.21
N GLU A 9 0.89 -6.54 6.80
CA GLU A 9 2.31 -6.80 6.48
C GLU A 9 2.48 -7.23 5.02
N GLN A 10 1.68 -8.18 4.54
CA GLN A 10 1.69 -8.60 3.13
C GLN A 10 1.37 -7.45 2.17
N PHE A 11 0.40 -6.60 2.52
CA PHE A 11 0.05 -5.42 1.73
C PHE A 11 1.22 -4.44 1.64
N ASN A 12 1.88 -4.17 2.76
CA ASN A 12 3.05 -3.28 2.83
C ASN A 12 4.22 -3.84 2.00
N GLU A 13 4.49 -5.14 2.08
CA GLU A 13 5.50 -5.79 1.26
C GLU A 13 5.20 -5.68 -0.23
N ALA A 14 3.94 -5.90 -0.63
CA ALA A 14 3.53 -5.79 -2.03
C ALA A 14 3.72 -4.36 -2.56
N GLN A 15 3.38 -3.35 -1.76
CA GLN A 15 3.65 -1.94 -2.09
C GLN A 15 5.14 -1.68 -2.29
N GLN A 16 6.00 -2.15 -1.38
CA GLN A 16 7.45 -1.93 -1.49
C GLN A 16 8.02 -2.61 -2.73
N LYS A 17 7.56 -3.84 -3.03
CA LYS A 17 7.94 -4.56 -4.25
C LYS A 17 7.52 -3.80 -5.50
N LEU A 18 6.29 -3.26 -5.53
CA LEU A 18 5.81 -2.44 -6.65
C LEU A 18 6.67 -1.18 -6.83
N LYS A 19 6.93 -0.44 -5.74
CA LYS A 19 7.77 0.77 -5.77
C LYS A 19 9.16 0.46 -6.31
N HIS A 20 9.81 -0.57 -5.77
CA HIS A 20 11.15 -0.96 -6.21
C HIS A 20 11.17 -1.35 -7.68
N ARG A 21 10.19 -2.14 -8.15
CA ARG A 21 10.06 -2.51 -9.56
C ARG A 21 9.90 -1.27 -10.44
N TRP A 22 9.04 -0.33 -10.04
CA TRP A 22 8.84 0.91 -10.80
C TRP A 22 10.12 1.74 -10.91
N GLU A 23 10.84 1.94 -9.80
CA GLU A 23 12.12 2.66 -9.83
C GLU A 23 13.14 1.98 -10.76
N THR A 24 13.25 0.65 -10.70
CA THR A 24 14.11 -0.12 -11.61
C THR A 24 13.65 0.04 -13.07
N THR A 25 12.35 -0.05 -13.34
CA THR A 25 11.81 0.13 -14.70
C THR A 25 12.15 1.51 -15.25
N LYS A 26 12.07 2.58 -14.46
CA LYS A 26 12.43 3.94 -14.89
C LYS A 26 13.90 4.11 -15.29
N THR A 27 14.79 3.21 -14.85
CA THR A 27 16.19 3.25 -15.29
C THR A 27 16.36 2.83 -16.76
N LEU A 28 15.43 2.02 -17.27
CA LEU A 28 15.42 1.52 -18.66
C LEU A 28 14.38 2.24 -19.52
N TRP A 29 13.25 2.63 -18.92
CA TRP A 29 12.13 3.29 -19.58
C TRP A 29 11.97 4.72 -19.05
N ASN A 30 12.67 5.67 -19.68
CA ASN A 30 12.76 7.08 -19.22
C ASN A 30 12.24 8.12 -20.24
N ASP A 31 11.51 7.65 -21.24
CA ASP A 31 10.93 8.47 -22.30
C ASP A 31 9.69 9.25 -21.83
N PRO A 32 9.10 10.13 -22.66
CA PRO A 32 7.90 10.87 -22.29
C PRO A 32 6.69 9.98 -21.94
N VAL A 33 6.58 8.78 -22.53
CA VAL A 33 5.48 7.85 -22.26
C VAL A 33 5.58 7.29 -20.84
N SER A 34 6.80 7.01 -20.36
CA SER A 34 7.00 6.53 -18.98
C SER A 34 6.65 7.61 -17.93
N ARG A 35 6.92 8.88 -18.24
CA ARG A 35 6.53 10.02 -17.39
C ARG A 35 5.01 10.20 -17.35
N GLU A 36 4.35 10.04 -18.49
CA GLU A 36 2.89 10.09 -18.56
C GLU A 36 2.26 8.93 -17.79
N PHE A 37 2.81 7.72 -17.91
CA PHE A 37 2.40 6.57 -17.12
C PHE A 37 2.60 6.80 -15.61
N GLU A 38 3.74 7.37 -15.20
CA GLU A 38 3.98 7.70 -13.79
C GLU A 38 2.89 8.64 -13.25
N LYS A 39 2.61 9.72 -13.99
CA LYS A 39 1.64 10.74 -13.62
C LYS A 39 0.21 10.18 -13.57
N ASN A 40 -0.17 9.39 -14.57
CA ASN A 40 -1.56 8.97 -14.75
C ASN A 40 -1.90 7.68 -13.99
N VAL A 41 -0.90 6.87 -13.66
CA VAL A 41 -1.11 5.54 -13.03
C VAL A 41 -0.39 5.44 -11.69
N MET A 42 0.94 5.62 -11.68
CA MET A 42 1.73 5.32 -10.48
C MET A 42 1.48 6.30 -9.33
N VAL A 43 1.35 7.59 -9.63
CA VAL A 43 1.06 8.62 -8.62
C VAL A 43 -0.34 8.42 -7.99
N PRO A 44 -1.44 8.32 -8.78
CA PRO A 44 -2.77 8.03 -8.22
C PRO A 44 -2.84 6.71 -7.47
N LEU A 45 -2.22 5.65 -7.99
CA LEU A 45 -2.15 4.36 -7.32
C LEU A 45 -1.42 4.47 -5.97
N GLY A 46 -0.32 5.21 -5.92
CA GLY A 46 0.42 5.46 -4.68
C GLY A 46 -0.42 6.18 -3.61
N GLU A 47 -1.27 7.12 -4.01
CA GLU A 47 -2.23 7.77 -3.10
C GLU A 47 -3.29 6.80 -2.59
N GLN A 48 -3.90 6.01 -3.48
CA GLN A 48 -4.89 5.01 -3.10
C GLN A 48 -4.31 3.97 -2.15
N ILE A 49 -3.09 3.49 -2.40
CA ILE A 49 -2.39 2.55 -1.52
C ILE A 49 -2.22 3.15 -0.12
N ARG A 50 -1.77 4.41 0.00
CA ARG A 50 -1.63 5.10 1.30
C ARG A 50 -2.97 5.28 2.02
N ASN A 51 -4.05 5.53 1.28
CA ASN A 51 -5.39 5.61 1.85
C ASN A 51 -5.82 4.25 2.40
N THR A 52 -5.65 3.18 1.62
CA THR A 52 -5.97 1.82 2.03
C THR A 52 -5.20 1.38 3.27
N GLN A 53 -3.90 1.69 3.37
CA GLN A 53 -3.10 1.39 4.58
C GLN A 53 -3.69 2.02 5.83
N ARG A 54 -4.05 3.31 5.75
CA ARG A 54 -4.65 4.04 6.86
C ARG A 54 -5.97 3.43 7.29
N GLU A 55 -6.82 3.02 6.36
CA GLU A 55 -8.08 2.37 6.72
C GLU A 55 -7.87 0.96 7.29
N LEU A 56 -6.91 0.19 6.79
CA LEU A 56 -6.56 -1.12 7.36
C LEU A 56 -6.03 -0.99 8.80
N ASP A 57 -5.18 0.00 9.07
CA ASP A 57 -4.68 0.28 10.41
C ASP A 57 -5.81 0.66 11.38
N ARG A 58 -6.75 1.51 10.93
CA ARG A 58 -7.95 1.85 11.71
C ARG A 58 -8.82 0.63 11.99
N MET A 59 -9.06 -0.22 10.98
CA MET A 59 -9.83 -1.45 11.17
C MET A 59 -9.18 -2.38 12.20
N ALA A 60 -7.85 -2.53 12.15
CA ALA A 60 -7.11 -3.33 13.13
C ALA A 60 -7.27 -2.77 14.56
N GLN A 61 -7.24 -1.44 14.72
CA GLN A 61 -7.48 -0.79 16.01
C GLN A 61 -8.90 -1.04 16.54
N VAL A 62 -9.92 -0.87 15.70
CA VAL A 62 -11.32 -1.09 16.08
C VAL A 62 -11.56 -2.54 16.52
N ILE A 63 -11.00 -3.51 15.78
CA ILE A 63 -11.15 -4.93 16.12
C ILE A 63 -10.45 -5.27 17.43
N GLU A 64 -9.27 -4.71 17.69
CA GLU A 64 -8.58 -4.91 18.97
C GLU A 64 -9.34 -4.27 20.15
N GLN A 65 -9.94 -3.10 19.97
CA GLN A 65 -10.80 -2.47 20.98
C GLN A 65 -12.04 -3.33 21.26
N ALA A 66 -12.73 -3.79 20.23
CA ALA A 66 -13.90 -4.65 20.37
C ALA A 66 -13.55 -5.95 21.13
N ARG A 67 -12.41 -6.57 20.83
CA ARG A 67 -11.96 -7.79 21.54
C ARG A 67 -11.66 -7.53 23.02
N ARG A 68 -11.20 -6.34 23.39
CA ARG A 68 -10.95 -5.97 24.80
C ARG A 68 -12.25 -5.76 25.57
N ASN A 69 -13.29 -5.22 24.93
CA ASN A 69 -14.57 -4.93 25.58
C ASN A 69 -15.46 -6.16 25.80
N VAL A 70 -15.21 -7.25 25.07
CA VAL A 70 -15.94 -8.52 25.19
C VAL A 70 -15.28 -9.48 26.21
N ARG A 71 -14.09 -9.14 26.69
CA ARG A 71 -13.42 -9.84 27.82
C ARG A 71 -13.77 -9.18 29.14
#